data_AF-A0A2V6UJZ2-F1
#
_entry.id   AF-A0A2V6UJZ2-F1
#
_cell.length_a   1.000
_cell.length_b   1.000
_cell.length_c   1.000
_cell.angle_alpha   90.00
_cell.angle_beta   90.00
_cell.angle_gamma   90.00
#
_symmetry.space_group_name_H-M   'P 1'
#
loop_
_entity.id
_entity.type
_entity.pdbx_description
1 polymer ?
#
loop_
_entity_poly.entity_id
_entity_poly.type
_entity_poly.pdbx_seq_one_letter_code
_entity_poly.pdbx_strand_id
1 'polypeptide(L)'
;MIHARSAAGAALDTGMGVPSPSFSRVDLTVPVFTVNSETDVTGYFPARQPDSPIFREWEVAGSAHNPWFRSQYSNAQNGLPLDTNPCATHQNDMPFHHVLQAALAHLNAWVADVTAPPSLPKIDIQGTPRAIQRDQYGNALGGIRLPEMNVPVARYGPSGATSSTDSLVRLLCNLAGTVDYWSNTPEPPSAGPPADLWPDPPLKDLYRNHGAYVSAFTQATRAAVKAGYLLEPDAQASIDAAAHADVGK
;
A
#
# COMPACT_ATOMS: atom_id res chain seq x y z
N MET A 1 -1.33 4.49 17.19
CA MET A 1 -1.56 4.26 15.74
C MET A 1 -2.35 2.97 15.59
N ILE A 2 -3.31 2.94 14.66
CA ILE A 2 -3.99 1.73 14.24
C ILE A 2 -3.54 1.44 12.81
N HIS A 3 -2.80 0.36 12.63
CA HIS A 3 -2.45 -0.12 11.29
C HIS A 3 -3.49 -1.15 10.87
N ALA A 4 -4.06 -0.96 9.68
CA ALA A 4 -4.87 -1.93 8.96
C ALA A 4 -6.05 -2.51 9.73
N ARG A 5 -7.21 -1.86 9.61
CA ARG A 5 -8.47 -2.33 10.21
C ARG A 5 -9.59 -2.37 9.19
N SER A 6 -10.57 -3.26 9.39
CA SER A 6 -11.84 -3.22 8.67
C SER A 6 -12.82 -2.22 9.31
N ALA A 7 -14.02 -2.11 8.75
CA ALA A 7 -15.08 -1.28 9.31
C ALA A 7 -15.53 -1.74 10.70
N ALA A 8 -15.41 -3.02 11.02
CA ALA A 8 -15.74 -3.54 12.35
C ALA A 8 -14.63 -3.20 13.36
N GLY A 9 -15.01 -3.11 14.64
CA GLY A 9 -14.07 -3.10 15.76
C GLY A 9 -13.76 -4.52 16.27
N ALA A 10 -12.83 -4.62 17.21
CA ALA A 10 -12.68 -5.83 18.02
C ALA A 10 -13.75 -5.87 19.13
N ALA A 11 -14.27 -7.06 19.44
CA ALA A 11 -15.13 -7.23 20.60
C ALA A 11 -14.32 -7.04 21.89
N LEU A 12 -14.89 -6.37 22.89
CA LEU A 12 -14.25 -6.20 24.19
C LEU A 12 -14.39 -7.44 25.08
N ASP A 13 -15.34 -8.33 24.77
CA ASP A 13 -15.54 -9.62 25.42
C ASP A 13 -16.28 -10.58 24.47
N THR A 14 -16.15 -11.87 24.74
CA THR A 14 -16.90 -12.95 24.14
C THR A 14 -18.40 -12.72 24.20
N GLY A 15 -19.08 -12.84 23.05
CA GLY A 15 -20.54 -12.71 22.95
C GLY A 15 -21.07 -11.28 22.84
N MET A 16 -20.21 -10.26 22.91
CA MET A 16 -20.63 -8.88 22.65
C MET A 16 -20.63 -8.56 21.15
N GLY A 17 -21.77 -8.06 20.67
CA GLY A 17 -21.90 -7.53 19.32
C GLY A 17 -21.07 -6.25 19.16
N VAL A 18 -20.35 -6.14 18.04
CA VAL A 18 -19.56 -4.94 17.73
C VAL A 18 -20.29 -4.11 16.68
N PRO A 19 -20.51 -2.81 16.90
CA PRO A 19 -21.05 -1.94 15.88
C PRO A 19 -20.20 -1.98 14.60
N SER A 20 -20.86 -2.05 13.45
CA SER A 20 -20.21 -1.99 12.14
C SER A 20 -21.01 -1.05 11.22
N PRO A 21 -20.43 0.07 10.75
CA PRO A 21 -19.05 0.51 11.01
C PRO A 21 -18.80 0.98 12.46
N SER A 22 -17.57 0.82 12.92
CA SER A 22 -17.04 1.35 14.17
C SER A 22 -16.16 2.56 13.89
N PHE A 23 -16.58 3.73 14.36
CA PHE A 23 -15.87 4.98 14.20
C PHE A 23 -14.91 5.25 15.37
N SER A 24 -13.77 5.88 15.07
CA SER A 24 -12.90 6.46 16.10
C SER A 24 -13.65 7.61 16.77
N ARG A 25 -13.64 7.60 18.11
CA ARG A 25 -14.25 8.66 18.92
C ARG A 25 -13.57 10.00 18.67
N VAL A 26 -14.37 11.04 18.50
CA VAL A 26 -13.90 12.41 18.24
C VAL A 26 -13.78 13.28 19.50
N ASP A 27 -14.20 12.75 20.64
CA ASP A 27 -14.16 13.39 21.97
C ASP A 27 -12.99 12.89 22.84
N LEU A 28 -12.00 12.24 22.22
CA LEU A 28 -10.78 11.81 22.88
C LEU A 28 -9.85 13.02 23.13
N THR A 29 -9.08 12.94 24.20
CA THR A 29 -7.98 13.89 24.51
C THR A 29 -6.64 13.43 23.96
N VAL A 30 -6.61 12.32 23.22
CA VAL A 30 -5.41 11.71 22.65
C VAL A 30 -5.57 11.54 21.13
N PRO A 31 -4.49 11.70 20.35
CA PRO A 31 -4.55 11.55 18.91
C PRO A 31 -4.74 10.09 18.49
N VAL A 32 -5.59 9.89 17.47
CA VAL A 32 -5.81 8.61 16.80
C VAL A 32 -5.36 8.75 15.35
N PHE A 33 -4.50 7.83 14.93
CA PHE A 33 -3.99 7.80 13.57
C PHE A 33 -4.21 6.41 12.98
N THR A 34 -5.04 6.31 11.96
CA THR A 34 -5.31 5.09 11.20
C THR A 34 -4.51 5.10 9.90
N VAL A 35 -3.77 4.03 9.60
CA VAL A 35 -3.07 3.87 8.31
C VAL A 35 -3.48 2.54 7.68
N ASN A 36 -4.12 2.62 6.52
CA ASN A 36 -4.62 1.47 5.78
C ASN A 36 -3.87 1.30 4.46
N SER A 37 -3.60 0.05 4.13
CA SER A 37 -3.14 -0.34 2.79
C SER A 37 -4.29 -0.37 1.78
N GLU A 38 -4.01 -0.48 0.48
CA GLU A 38 -5.06 -0.63 -0.54
C GLU A 38 -5.94 -1.85 -0.27
N THR A 39 -5.34 -2.97 0.13
CA THR A 39 -6.07 -4.21 0.46
C THR A 39 -7.04 -4.01 1.63
N ASP A 40 -6.69 -3.16 2.60
CA ASP A 40 -7.53 -2.89 3.78
C ASP A 40 -8.72 -1.99 3.47
N VAL A 41 -8.52 -1.02 2.56
CA VAL A 41 -9.50 0.03 2.27
C VAL A 41 -10.84 -0.55 1.81
N THR A 42 -10.83 -1.69 1.11
CA THR A 42 -12.07 -2.37 0.68
C THR A 42 -12.98 -2.75 1.85
N GLY A 43 -12.41 -3.27 2.95
CA GLY A 43 -13.14 -3.60 4.17
C GLY A 43 -13.31 -2.42 5.12
N TYR A 44 -12.44 -1.42 5.05
CA TYR A 44 -12.44 -0.24 5.91
C TYR A 44 -13.42 0.86 5.45
N PHE A 45 -13.68 0.97 4.14
CA PHE A 45 -14.40 2.09 3.54
C PHE A 45 -15.65 2.57 4.31
N PRO A 46 -16.54 1.68 4.82
CA PRO A 46 -17.72 2.11 5.60
C PRO A 46 -17.40 2.88 6.88
N ALA A 47 -16.19 2.73 7.43
CA ALA A 47 -15.70 3.41 8.63
C ALA A 47 -14.80 4.62 8.34
N ARG A 48 -14.65 5.06 7.07
CA ARG A 48 -13.96 6.32 6.73
C ARG A 48 -14.54 7.49 7.52
N GLN A 49 -13.67 8.34 8.03
CA GLN A 49 -14.06 9.56 8.74
C GLN A 49 -13.28 10.75 8.17
N PRO A 50 -13.87 11.96 8.20
CA PRO A 50 -13.10 13.17 7.92
C PRO A 50 -12.00 13.31 8.97
N ASP A 51 -10.86 13.85 8.54
CA ASP A 51 -9.82 14.22 9.48
C ASP A 51 -10.33 15.27 10.48
N SER A 52 -9.75 15.29 11.69
CA SER A 52 -10.08 16.24 12.74
C SER A 52 -8.84 16.60 13.58
N PRO A 53 -8.93 17.53 14.54
CA PRO A 53 -7.81 17.85 15.44
C PRO A 53 -7.26 16.68 16.26
N ILE A 54 -8.00 15.56 16.35
CA ILE A 54 -7.60 14.35 17.12
C ILE A 54 -7.61 13.08 16.26
N PHE A 55 -8.04 13.13 15.00
CA PHE A 55 -8.11 11.98 14.11
C PHE A 55 -7.47 12.25 12.75
N ARG A 56 -6.54 11.38 12.36
CA ARG A 56 -5.97 11.32 11.01
C ARG A 56 -6.13 9.94 10.42
N GLU A 57 -6.35 9.91 9.12
CA GLU A 57 -6.38 8.66 8.38
C GLU A 57 -5.61 8.77 7.07
N TRP A 58 -4.73 7.81 6.83
CA TRP A 58 -3.98 7.67 5.59
C TRP A 58 -4.32 6.37 4.89
N GLU A 59 -4.42 6.43 3.57
CA GLU A 59 -4.68 5.28 2.69
C GLU A 59 -3.60 5.24 1.61
N VAL A 60 -2.90 4.13 1.50
CA VAL A 60 -1.72 4.02 0.62
C VAL A 60 -2.05 3.18 -0.61
N ALA A 61 -2.09 3.83 -1.78
CA ALA A 61 -2.38 3.17 -3.04
C ALA A 61 -1.25 2.20 -3.42
N GLY A 62 -1.62 1.06 -4.01
CA GLY A 62 -0.71 0.00 -4.44
C GLY A 62 -0.09 -0.81 -3.30
N SER A 63 -0.49 -0.61 -2.04
CA SER A 63 0.10 -1.32 -0.90
C SER A 63 -0.78 -2.49 -0.42
N ALA A 64 -0.16 -3.45 0.25
CA ALA A 64 -0.83 -4.59 0.85
C ALA A 64 -0.71 -4.64 2.39
N HIS A 65 -1.66 -5.31 3.03
CA HIS A 65 -1.70 -5.56 4.48
C HIS A 65 -0.54 -6.47 4.91
N ASN A 66 -0.28 -7.50 4.10
CA ASN A 66 0.81 -8.43 4.32
C ASN A 66 1.74 -8.40 3.11
N PRO A 67 2.59 -7.37 2.95
CA PRO A 67 3.51 -7.30 1.82
C PRO A 67 4.71 -8.23 2.01
N TRP A 68 5.46 -8.44 0.94
CA TRP A 68 6.61 -9.35 0.85
C TRP A 68 7.63 -9.16 1.98
N PHE A 69 8.02 -7.92 2.29
CA PHE A 69 9.00 -7.65 3.35
C PHE A 69 8.49 -8.07 4.74
N ARG A 70 7.18 -8.00 5.00
CA ARG A 70 6.58 -8.46 6.27
C ARG A 70 6.59 -9.98 6.34
N SER A 71 6.25 -10.65 5.24
CA SER A 71 6.35 -12.12 5.14
C SER A 71 7.78 -12.58 5.37
N GLN A 72 8.77 -11.96 4.72
CA GLN A 72 10.19 -12.31 4.92
C GLN A 72 10.63 -12.15 6.38
N TYR A 73 10.27 -11.03 7.02
CA TYR A 73 10.57 -10.82 8.43
C TYR A 73 9.93 -11.91 9.29
N SER A 74 8.65 -12.22 9.07
CA SER A 74 7.95 -13.30 9.78
C SER A 74 8.62 -14.66 9.55
N ASN A 75 9.00 -14.98 8.31
CA ASN A 75 9.69 -16.22 7.96
C ASN A 75 11.01 -16.34 8.71
N ALA A 76 11.83 -15.28 8.72
CA ALA A 76 13.09 -15.24 9.45
C ALA A 76 12.91 -15.49 10.96
N GLN A 77 11.91 -14.85 11.59
CA GLN A 77 11.60 -15.03 13.01
C GLN A 77 11.15 -16.46 13.35
N ASN A 78 10.53 -17.16 12.39
CA ASN A 78 10.04 -18.52 12.56
C ASN A 78 11.00 -19.60 12.02
N GLY A 79 12.22 -19.22 11.59
CA GLY A 79 13.19 -20.17 11.03
C GLY A 79 12.78 -20.77 9.68
N LEU A 80 11.93 -20.09 8.91
CA LEU A 80 11.49 -20.50 7.58
C LEU A 80 12.35 -19.82 6.49
N PRO A 81 12.49 -20.43 5.30
CA PRO A 81 13.07 -19.77 4.14
C PRO A 81 12.38 -18.43 3.85
N LEU A 82 13.15 -17.40 3.54
CA LEU A 82 12.63 -16.04 3.33
C LEU A 82 11.58 -15.99 2.21
N ASP A 83 11.77 -16.81 1.18
CA ASP A 83 10.93 -16.94 -0.01
C ASP A 83 9.70 -17.84 0.17
N THR A 84 9.43 -18.30 1.39
CA THR A 84 8.20 -19.04 1.69
C THR A 84 6.98 -18.14 1.44
N ASN A 85 6.28 -18.39 0.33
CA ASN A 85 5.05 -17.70 -0.07
C ASN A 85 3.94 -18.73 -0.39
N PRO A 86 2.85 -18.79 0.38
CA PRO A 86 1.74 -19.73 0.14
C PRO A 86 0.81 -19.30 -1.02
N CYS A 87 1.07 -18.16 -1.64
CA CYS A 87 0.28 -17.60 -2.73
C CYS A 87 0.90 -17.95 -4.09
N ALA A 88 0.04 -18.14 -5.10
CA ALA A 88 0.41 -18.44 -6.47
C ALA A 88 0.96 -17.22 -7.24
N THR A 89 0.95 -16.04 -6.61
CA THR A 89 1.33 -14.75 -7.19
C THR A 89 2.54 -14.17 -6.51
N HIS A 90 3.29 -13.35 -7.25
CA HIS A 90 4.31 -12.50 -6.64
C HIS A 90 3.64 -11.56 -5.65
N GLN A 91 4.06 -11.67 -4.41
CA GLN A 91 3.49 -10.92 -3.30
C GLN A 91 3.81 -9.44 -3.46
N ASN A 92 2.86 -8.57 -3.12
CA ASN A 92 3.06 -7.12 -3.19
C ASN A 92 4.33 -6.70 -2.43
N ASP A 93 5.20 -5.94 -3.07
CA ASP A 93 6.47 -5.48 -2.49
C ASP A 93 6.59 -3.94 -2.46
N MET A 94 5.47 -3.22 -2.67
CA MET A 94 5.39 -1.78 -2.47
C MET A 94 6.00 -1.42 -1.11
N PRO A 95 6.93 -0.45 -1.00
CA PRO A 95 7.63 -0.14 0.25
C PRO A 95 6.73 0.66 1.22
N PHE A 96 5.55 0.14 1.50
CA PHE A 96 4.54 0.69 2.40
C PHE A 96 5.06 0.93 3.82
N HIS A 97 6.08 0.18 4.25
CA HIS A 97 6.74 0.42 5.53
C HIS A 97 7.37 1.83 5.61
N HIS A 98 7.80 2.43 4.51
CA HIS A 98 8.27 3.83 4.50
C HIS A 98 7.16 4.80 4.94
N VAL A 99 5.93 4.60 4.47
CA VAL A 99 4.77 5.41 4.91
C VAL A 99 4.42 5.14 6.36
N LEU A 100 4.54 3.90 6.83
CA LEU A 100 4.34 3.56 8.25
C LEU A 100 5.39 4.22 9.16
N GLN A 101 6.65 4.27 8.74
CA GLN A 101 7.72 4.98 9.45
C GLN A 101 7.43 6.48 9.52
N ALA A 102 7.04 7.09 8.40
CA ALA A 102 6.61 8.49 8.37
C ALA A 102 5.40 8.74 9.28
N ALA A 103 4.38 7.87 9.24
CA ALA A 103 3.20 7.96 10.08
C ALA A 103 3.54 7.84 11.57
N LEU A 104 4.48 6.97 11.94
CA LEU A 104 4.97 6.84 13.31
C LEU A 104 5.72 8.09 13.75
N ALA A 105 6.57 8.66 12.90
CA ALA A 105 7.26 9.92 13.19
C ALA A 105 6.28 11.07 13.40
N HIS A 106 5.24 11.18 12.56
CA HIS A 106 4.16 12.16 12.75
C HIS A 106 3.34 11.90 14.00
N LEU A 107 3.03 10.65 14.34
CA LEU A 107 2.34 10.35 15.59
C LEU A 107 3.17 10.78 16.80
N ASN A 108 4.48 10.55 16.76
CA ASN A 108 5.38 10.99 17.82
C ASN A 108 5.37 12.52 17.97
N ALA A 109 5.49 13.27 16.87
CA ALA A 109 5.40 14.73 16.87
C ALA A 109 4.01 15.25 17.29
N TRP A 110 2.94 14.52 16.96
CA TRP A 110 1.58 14.90 17.36
C TRP A 110 1.37 14.74 18.87
N VAL A 111 1.90 13.67 19.45
CA VAL A 111 1.83 13.42 20.90
C VAL A 111 2.75 14.37 21.67
N ALA A 112 3.97 14.60 21.20
CA ALA A 112 4.97 15.40 21.89
C ALA A 112 4.75 16.91 21.72
N ASP A 113 4.45 17.34 20.49
CA ASP A 113 4.54 18.74 20.08
C ASP A 113 3.21 19.28 19.50
N VAL A 114 2.13 18.51 19.58
CA VAL A 114 0.79 18.88 19.04
C VAL A 114 0.84 19.20 17.53
N THR A 115 1.82 18.64 16.82
CA THR A 115 1.96 18.81 15.37
C THR A 115 1.24 17.67 14.67
N ALA A 116 0.03 17.95 14.15
CA ALA A 116 -0.76 16.93 13.47
C ALA A 116 -0.10 16.47 12.16
N PRO A 117 -0.22 15.18 11.78
CA PRO A 117 0.17 14.70 10.46
C PRO A 117 -0.53 15.50 9.34
N PRO A 118 -0.01 15.56 8.11
CA PRO A 118 -0.73 16.18 6.98
C PRO A 118 -2.04 15.45 6.64
N SER A 119 -3.04 16.21 6.17
CA SER A 119 -4.19 15.66 5.45
C SER A 119 -3.73 15.21 4.08
N LEU A 120 -4.04 13.97 3.71
CA LEU A 120 -3.67 13.43 2.40
C LEU A 120 -4.90 12.88 1.67
N PRO A 121 -4.87 12.85 0.32
CA PRO A 121 -5.96 12.28 -0.46
C PRO A 121 -6.27 10.84 -0.06
N LYS A 122 -7.54 10.45 -0.21
CA LYS A 122 -8.02 9.07 -0.02
C LYS A 122 -7.98 8.31 -1.33
N ILE A 123 -7.87 6.99 -1.28
CA ILE A 123 -8.02 6.13 -2.46
C ILE A 123 -9.40 6.37 -3.06
N ASP A 124 -9.42 6.57 -4.37
CA ASP A 124 -10.64 6.88 -5.10
C ASP A 124 -11.52 5.63 -5.20
N ILE A 125 -12.72 5.72 -4.61
CA ILE A 125 -13.70 4.64 -4.56
C ILE A 125 -15.04 5.18 -5.02
N GLN A 126 -15.54 4.61 -6.12
CA GLN A 126 -16.77 5.06 -6.78
C GLN A 126 -17.61 3.86 -7.23
N GLY A 127 -18.81 4.15 -7.74
CA GLY A 127 -19.72 3.16 -8.32
C GLY A 127 -20.59 2.39 -7.32
N THR A 128 -21.47 1.56 -7.88
CA THR A 128 -22.37 0.63 -7.18
C THR A 128 -22.38 -0.71 -7.93
N PRO A 129 -21.71 -1.77 -7.44
CA PRO A 129 -20.97 -1.83 -6.18
C PRO A 129 -19.74 -0.91 -6.18
N ARG A 130 -19.33 -0.48 -4.99
CA ARG A 130 -18.15 0.38 -4.81
C ARG A 130 -16.89 -0.37 -5.25
N ALA A 131 -16.06 0.28 -6.05
CA ALA A 131 -14.79 -0.25 -6.51
C ALA A 131 -13.70 0.84 -6.48
N ILE A 132 -12.47 0.41 -6.21
CA ILE A 132 -11.28 1.26 -6.34
C ILE A 132 -11.12 1.63 -7.81
N GLN A 133 -11.02 2.93 -8.09
CA GLN A 133 -10.74 3.43 -9.43
C GLN A 133 -9.27 3.20 -9.77
N ARG A 134 -8.99 2.79 -11.00
CA ARG A 134 -7.65 2.44 -11.46
C ARG A 134 -7.26 3.26 -12.68
N ASP A 135 -5.97 3.56 -12.81
CA ASP A 135 -5.42 4.16 -14.01
C ASP A 135 -5.30 3.14 -15.16
N GLN A 136 -4.78 3.61 -16.29
CA GLN A 136 -4.56 2.79 -17.50
C GLN A 136 -3.62 1.59 -17.29
N TYR A 137 -2.88 1.56 -16.19
CA TYR A 137 -1.97 0.48 -15.84
C TYR A 137 -2.53 -0.47 -14.79
N GLY A 138 -3.75 -0.24 -14.31
CA GLY A 138 -4.37 -1.03 -13.26
C GLY A 138 -3.93 -0.64 -11.85
N ASN A 139 -3.24 0.50 -11.68
CA ASN A 139 -2.81 1.00 -10.38
C ASN A 139 -3.89 1.93 -9.79
N ALA A 140 -4.13 1.86 -8.47
CA ALA A 140 -5.22 2.61 -7.84
C ALA A 140 -5.03 4.13 -7.88
N LEU A 141 -6.10 4.85 -8.23
CA LEU A 141 -6.17 6.30 -8.23
C LEU A 141 -6.43 6.87 -6.83
N GLY A 142 -6.00 8.11 -6.61
CA GLY A 142 -6.07 8.77 -5.31
C GLY A 142 -5.11 8.15 -4.30
N GLY A 143 -5.36 8.43 -3.02
CA GLY A 143 -4.54 7.93 -1.91
C GLY A 143 -3.16 8.58 -1.86
N ILE A 144 -2.34 8.05 -0.95
CA ILE A 144 -0.90 8.26 -0.96
C ILE A 144 -0.31 7.38 -2.05
N ARG A 145 0.32 8.02 -3.05
CA ARG A 145 1.04 7.35 -4.13
C ARG A 145 2.53 7.55 -3.93
N LEU A 146 3.22 6.48 -3.50
CA LEU A 146 4.68 6.43 -3.43
C LEU A 146 5.30 6.58 -4.85
N PRO A 147 6.61 6.84 -4.97
CA PRO A 147 7.28 7.00 -6.26
C PRO A 147 7.03 5.85 -7.24
N GLU A 148 6.93 4.61 -6.74
CA GLU A 148 6.61 3.40 -7.50
C GLU A 148 5.23 3.48 -8.17
N MET A 149 4.28 4.23 -7.61
CA MET A 149 2.95 4.45 -8.20
C MET A 149 2.94 5.62 -9.20
N ASN A 150 3.80 6.61 -9.01
CA ASN A 150 3.84 7.81 -9.87
C ASN A 150 4.79 7.64 -11.07
N VAL A 151 5.77 6.75 -10.94
CA VAL A 151 6.77 6.40 -11.95
C VAL A 151 6.76 4.87 -12.07
N PRO A 152 5.64 4.30 -12.56
CA PRO A 152 5.41 2.87 -12.46
C PRO A 152 6.32 2.07 -13.40
N VAL A 153 6.78 0.94 -12.88
CA VAL A 153 7.47 -0.13 -13.62
C VAL A 153 6.78 -1.48 -13.40
N ALA A 154 5.65 -1.45 -12.70
CA ALA A 154 4.87 -2.59 -12.28
C ALA A 154 3.42 -2.19 -12.05
N ARG A 155 2.55 -3.20 -12.05
CA ARG A 155 1.19 -3.11 -11.53
C ARG A 155 1.14 -3.67 -10.12
N TYR A 156 0.48 -2.94 -9.23
CA TYR A 156 0.21 -3.38 -7.86
C TYR A 156 -1.28 -3.68 -7.68
N GLY A 157 -1.57 -4.93 -7.34
CA GLY A 157 -2.94 -5.44 -7.22
C GLY A 157 -3.38 -5.68 -5.77
N PRO A 158 -4.68 -5.59 -5.48
CA PRO A 158 -5.22 -5.69 -4.12
C PRO A 158 -5.52 -7.14 -3.69
N SER A 159 -5.18 -8.17 -4.48
CA SER A 159 -5.58 -9.54 -4.18
C SER A 159 -4.64 -10.55 -4.84
N GLY A 160 -3.92 -11.32 -4.02
CA GLY A 160 -3.17 -12.49 -4.48
C GLY A 160 -4.06 -13.72 -4.67
N ALA A 161 -3.59 -14.67 -5.47
CA ALA A 161 -4.29 -15.93 -5.73
C ALA A 161 -3.66 -17.11 -4.97
N THR A 162 -4.42 -18.18 -4.75
CA THR A 162 -3.92 -19.46 -4.22
C THR A 162 -4.79 -20.60 -4.75
N SER A 163 -4.19 -21.77 -4.96
CA SER A 163 -4.92 -23.01 -5.28
C SER A 163 -5.46 -23.72 -4.04
N SER A 164 -5.09 -23.27 -2.84
CA SER A 164 -5.58 -23.81 -1.58
C SER A 164 -7.08 -23.56 -1.41
N THR A 165 -7.81 -24.58 -0.96
CA THR A 165 -9.22 -24.45 -0.55
C THR A 165 -9.37 -23.94 0.88
N ASP A 166 -8.29 -23.84 1.65
CA ASP A 166 -8.28 -23.35 3.02
C ASP A 166 -8.66 -21.85 3.06
N SER A 167 -9.68 -21.51 3.85
CA SER A 167 -10.22 -20.15 3.91
C SER A 167 -9.25 -19.14 4.53
N LEU A 168 -8.41 -19.55 5.47
CA LEU A 168 -7.38 -18.70 6.06
C LEU A 168 -6.26 -18.43 5.05
N VAL A 169 -5.80 -19.46 4.33
CA VAL A 169 -4.79 -19.28 3.28
C VAL A 169 -5.31 -18.34 2.19
N ARG A 170 -6.57 -18.51 1.76
CA ARG A 170 -7.20 -17.61 0.78
C ARG A 170 -7.29 -16.17 1.29
N LEU A 171 -7.69 -15.96 2.54
CA LEU A 171 -7.73 -14.62 3.14
C LEU A 171 -6.34 -13.98 3.19
N LEU A 172 -5.33 -14.72 3.66
CA LEU A 172 -3.96 -14.24 3.74
C LEU A 172 -3.41 -13.87 2.36
N CYS A 173 -3.71 -14.65 1.32
CA CYS A 173 -3.29 -14.31 -0.04
C CYS A 173 -4.02 -13.10 -0.62
N ASN A 174 -5.30 -12.89 -0.28
CA ASN A 174 -5.97 -11.64 -0.65
C ASN A 174 -5.30 -10.43 0.01
N LEU A 175 -4.99 -10.52 1.31
CA LEU A 175 -4.30 -9.49 2.08
C LEU A 175 -2.84 -9.29 1.68
N ALA A 176 -2.25 -10.26 0.99
CA ALA A 176 -0.88 -10.20 0.51
C ALA A 176 -0.70 -9.31 -0.73
N GLY A 177 -1.80 -9.02 -1.43
CA GLY A 177 -1.79 -8.30 -2.70
C GLY A 177 -0.90 -8.96 -3.75
N THR A 178 -0.64 -8.23 -4.84
CA THR A 178 0.29 -8.66 -5.88
C THR A 178 1.17 -7.52 -6.37
N VAL A 179 2.30 -7.91 -6.96
CA VAL A 179 3.08 -7.07 -7.86
C VAL A 179 3.31 -7.82 -9.16
N ASP A 180 3.18 -7.11 -10.28
CA ASP A 180 3.42 -7.63 -11.63
C ASP A 180 4.36 -6.67 -12.35
N TYR A 181 5.65 -7.02 -12.40
CA TYR A 181 6.70 -6.17 -12.96
C TYR A 181 6.67 -6.22 -14.47
N TRP A 182 6.72 -5.05 -15.10
CA TRP A 182 6.79 -4.96 -16.55
C TRP A 182 8.20 -5.25 -17.01
N SER A 183 8.33 -6.21 -17.90
CA SER A 183 9.58 -6.56 -18.55
C SER A 183 9.55 -6.14 -20.01
N ASN A 184 10.73 -5.89 -20.58
CA ASN A 184 10.87 -5.79 -22.04
C ASN A 184 10.80 -7.19 -22.72
N THR A 185 10.81 -8.26 -21.93
CA THR A 185 10.72 -9.66 -22.33
C THR A 185 9.47 -10.29 -21.71
N PRO A 186 8.38 -10.53 -22.46
CA PRO A 186 7.11 -10.99 -21.87
C PRO A 186 7.31 -12.21 -20.97
N GLU A 187 7.13 -12.04 -19.66
CA GLU A 187 6.92 -13.17 -18.76
C GLU A 187 5.48 -13.66 -19.00
N PRO A 188 5.21 -14.98 -18.94
CA PRO A 188 3.82 -15.44 -18.92
C PRO A 188 3.12 -14.74 -17.74
N PRO A 189 1.91 -14.19 -17.93
CA PRO A 189 1.26 -13.40 -16.89
C PRO A 189 1.24 -14.20 -15.60
N SER A 190 1.89 -13.65 -14.58
CA SER A 190 1.75 -14.13 -13.21
C SER A 190 0.24 -14.16 -12.92
N ALA A 191 -0.28 -15.20 -12.27
CA ALA A 191 -1.71 -15.43 -12.13
C ALA A 191 -2.45 -14.21 -11.52
N GLY A 192 -2.86 -13.27 -12.34
CA GLY A 192 -3.38 -11.96 -11.96
C GLY A 192 -4.77 -11.73 -12.56
N PRO A 193 -5.36 -10.53 -12.39
CA PRO A 193 -6.54 -10.18 -13.16
C PRO A 193 -6.25 -10.41 -14.65
N PRO A 194 -7.24 -10.85 -15.44
CA PRO A 194 -6.98 -11.29 -16.81
C PRO A 194 -6.22 -10.19 -17.58
N ALA A 195 -5.18 -10.61 -18.31
CA ALA A 195 -4.23 -9.73 -19.02
C ALA A 195 -4.91 -8.83 -20.08
N ASP A 196 -6.22 -8.97 -20.29
CA ASP A 196 -7.04 -8.21 -21.23
C ASP A 196 -7.50 -6.85 -20.68
N LEU A 197 -7.60 -6.67 -19.35
CA LEU A 197 -8.07 -5.42 -18.75
C LEU A 197 -6.98 -4.34 -18.69
N TRP A 198 -5.73 -4.75 -18.49
CA TRP A 198 -4.57 -3.84 -18.41
C TRP A 198 -3.36 -4.52 -19.08
N PRO A 199 -3.05 -4.21 -20.34
CA PRO A 199 -1.84 -4.72 -20.98
C PRO A 199 -0.60 -4.05 -20.38
N ASP A 200 0.49 -4.81 -20.25
CA ASP A 200 1.75 -4.29 -19.72
C ASP A 200 2.42 -3.36 -20.75
N PRO A 201 2.71 -2.10 -20.39
CA PRO A 201 3.43 -1.20 -21.28
C PRO A 201 4.89 -1.64 -21.39
N PRO A 202 5.50 -1.59 -22.59
CA PRO A 202 6.95 -1.73 -22.71
C PRO A 202 7.62 -0.61 -21.90
N LEU A 203 8.56 -0.94 -21.01
CA LEU A 203 9.23 0.08 -20.20
C LEU A 203 9.92 1.16 -21.05
N LYS A 204 10.42 0.77 -22.23
CA LYS A 204 11.01 1.70 -23.22
C LYS A 204 10.03 2.75 -23.76
N ASP A 205 8.73 2.47 -23.73
CA ASP A 205 7.69 3.40 -24.19
C ASP A 205 7.36 4.42 -23.08
N LEU A 206 7.58 4.06 -21.82
CA LEU A 206 7.40 4.95 -20.65
C LEU A 206 8.65 5.80 -20.39
N TYR A 207 9.83 5.20 -20.51
CA TYR A 207 11.10 5.82 -20.15
C TYR A 207 12.07 5.74 -21.32
N ARG A 208 12.35 6.91 -21.92
CA ARG A 208 13.26 7.05 -23.05
C ARG A 208 14.65 6.45 -22.80
N ASN A 209 15.14 6.56 -21.57
CA ASN A 209 16.40 5.99 -21.11
C ASN A 209 16.43 5.95 -19.57
N HIS A 210 17.43 5.29 -19.02
CA HIS A 210 17.62 5.11 -17.59
C HIS A 210 17.70 6.45 -16.83
N GLY A 211 18.39 7.46 -17.39
CA GLY A 211 18.46 8.78 -16.79
C GLY A 211 17.09 9.48 -16.68
N ALA A 212 16.22 9.29 -17.66
CA ALA A 212 14.85 9.82 -17.63
C ALA A 212 14.02 9.15 -16.53
N TYR A 213 14.13 7.83 -16.37
CA TYR A 213 13.50 7.09 -15.27
C TYR A 213 13.99 7.58 -13.90
N VAL A 214 15.31 7.58 -13.67
CA VAL A 214 15.91 7.99 -12.38
C VAL A 214 15.54 9.44 -12.04
N SER A 215 15.54 10.34 -13.02
CA SER A 215 15.14 11.74 -12.82
C SER A 215 13.66 11.86 -12.43
N ALA A 216 12.77 11.15 -13.11
CA ALA A 216 11.34 11.15 -12.78
C ALA A 216 11.09 10.57 -11.39
N PHE A 217 11.72 9.44 -11.08
CA PHE A 217 11.59 8.77 -9.78
C PHE A 217 12.13 9.66 -8.64
N THR A 218 13.28 10.31 -8.85
CA THR A 218 13.85 11.27 -7.88
C THR A 218 12.90 12.44 -7.64
N GLN A 219 12.29 12.99 -8.69
CA GLN A 219 11.32 14.08 -8.55
C GLN A 219 10.09 13.64 -7.75
N ALA A 220 9.53 12.47 -8.06
CA ALA A 220 8.40 11.90 -7.32
C ALA A 220 8.75 11.64 -5.85
N THR A 221 9.96 11.15 -5.58
CA THR A 221 10.45 10.89 -4.21
C THR A 221 10.59 12.17 -3.41
N ARG A 222 11.17 13.23 -3.96
CA ARG A 222 11.26 14.54 -3.30
C ARG A 222 9.89 15.16 -3.06
N ALA A 223 8.94 14.96 -3.98
CA ALA A 223 7.55 15.38 -3.78
C ALA A 223 6.88 14.63 -2.61
N ALA A 224 7.15 13.34 -2.47
CA ALA A 224 6.66 12.52 -1.35
C ALA A 224 7.19 13.00 0.01
N VAL A 225 8.49 13.32 0.09
CA VAL A 225 9.09 13.92 1.29
C VAL A 225 8.43 15.26 1.62
N LYS A 226 8.30 16.15 0.62
CA LYS A 226 7.67 17.46 0.81
C LYS A 226 6.22 17.34 1.27
N ALA A 227 5.49 16.34 0.78
CA ALA A 227 4.11 16.05 1.19
C ALA A 227 4.02 15.39 2.58
N GLY A 228 5.15 14.94 3.14
CA GLY A 228 5.25 14.47 4.51
C GLY A 228 4.92 12.98 4.72
N TYR A 229 4.73 12.20 3.66
CA TYR A 229 4.46 10.76 3.77
C TYR A 229 5.67 9.87 3.48
N LEU A 230 6.86 10.47 3.36
CA LEU A 230 8.14 9.79 3.20
C LEU A 230 9.20 10.54 4.01
N LEU A 231 10.08 9.82 4.71
CA LEU A 231 11.19 10.40 5.44
C LEU A 231 12.42 10.56 4.53
N GLU A 232 13.29 11.53 4.82
CA GLU A 232 14.51 11.78 4.03
C GLU A 232 15.43 10.55 3.91
N PRO A 233 15.70 9.75 4.98
CA PRO A 233 16.52 8.55 4.84
C PRO A 233 15.90 7.49 3.93
N ASP A 234 14.58 7.26 4.05
CA ASP A 234 13.85 6.33 3.20
C ASP A 234 13.83 6.82 1.73
N ALA A 235 13.69 8.13 1.53
CA ALA A 235 13.77 8.75 0.21
C ALA A 235 15.13 8.56 -0.46
N GLN A 236 16.22 8.74 0.29
CA GLN A 236 17.56 8.50 -0.23
C GLN A 236 17.74 7.03 -0.63
N ALA A 237 17.31 6.09 0.22
CA ALA A 237 17.36 4.66 -0.10
C ALA A 237 16.55 4.30 -1.36
N SER A 238 15.34 4.87 -1.51
CA SER A 238 14.51 4.68 -2.71
C SER A 238 15.18 5.25 -3.98
N ILE A 239 15.81 6.43 -3.91
CA ILE A 239 16.53 7.04 -5.04
C ILE A 239 17.74 6.17 -5.43
N ASP A 240 18.49 5.70 -4.45
CA ASP A 240 19.65 4.84 -4.69
C ASP A 240 19.23 3.51 -5.32
N ALA A 241 18.12 2.90 -4.86
CA ALA A 241 17.57 1.70 -5.48
C ALA A 241 17.17 1.94 -6.95
N ALA A 242 16.50 3.05 -7.24
CA ALA A 242 16.11 3.41 -8.61
C ALA A 242 17.33 3.63 -9.53
N ALA A 243 18.41 4.22 -9.00
CA ALA A 243 19.66 4.43 -9.76
C ALA A 243 20.40 3.13 -10.13
N HIS A 244 20.16 2.04 -9.40
CA HIS A 244 20.74 0.72 -9.70
C HIS A 244 19.80 -0.17 -10.53
N ALA A 245 18.50 0.15 -10.57
CA ALA A 245 17.48 -0.63 -11.26
C ALA A 245 17.75 -0.81 -12.76
N ASP A 246 17.29 -1.92 -13.33
CA ASP A 246 17.41 -2.23 -14.75
C ASP A 246 16.22 -1.69 -15.57
N VAL A 247 16.05 -0.37 -15.57
CA VAL A 247 14.93 0.31 -16.24
C VAL A 247 15.50 1.30 -17.26
N GLY A 248 15.16 1.11 -18.54
CA GLY A 248 15.59 2.00 -19.63
C GLY A 248 17.10 1.96 -19.94
N LYS A 249 17.79 0.88 -19.57
CA LYS A 249 19.20 0.64 -19.94
C LYS A 249 19.35 0.19 -21.40
#